data_AF-A0A6A1QAQ2-F1
#
_entry.id   AF-A0A6A1QAQ2-F1
#
_cell.length_a   1.000
_cell.length_b   1.000
_cell.length_c   1.000
_cell.angle_alpha   90.00
_cell.angle_beta   90.00
_cell.angle_gamma   90.00
#
_symmetry.space_group_name_H-M   'P 1'
#
loop_
_entity.id
_entity.type
_entity.pdbx_description
1 polymer ?
#
loop_
_entity_poly.entity_id
_entity_poly.type
_entity_poly.pdbx_seq_one_letter_code
_entity_poly.pdbx_strand_id
1 'polypeptide(L)'
;VHSFKGYWEKLNSNLEYVKYSKPHLHYNNSVVRREWHSLISEEKKGKRRSTVYVRNILDNAIKVISNLEARNLEPRLTPLFQEEDNDQRLLMGLMVSELKDHLLRHLQGVEKKKIEQMVLDYVSKLLDLICQILEASWRKHNLHPWVLHLNRRASAAEFAVFHIMTRILEATNSLFLPLPPGFHTLHTILGVHCLPLHNLLHYIDNGVLLLTETAVTRLMKDLDNTEKNEKVKFSIIVRLPPLTGQKICRLWDHPVSSNIISRNHVKRLLQNYNKQPRSSMMDKSSFSVEFLPLNYFIEILTDIESSNPALYAFEGHDNVDAKFVEEAALKHTTMLLGL
;
A
#
# COMPACT_ATOMS: atom_id res chain seq x y z
N VAL A 1 -15.30 -24.92 36.34
CA VAL A 1 -13.93 -24.40 36.59
C VAL A 1 -12.98 -25.59 36.66
N HIS A 2 -12.17 -25.85 35.63
CA HIS A 2 -11.15 -26.91 35.70
C HIS A 2 -10.01 -26.42 36.59
N SER A 3 -9.68 -27.19 37.65
CA SER A 3 -8.67 -26.77 38.62
C SER A 3 -7.30 -26.73 37.94
N PHE A 4 -6.61 -25.58 37.97
CA PHE A 4 -5.24 -25.40 37.45
C PHE A 4 -4.16 -26.09 38.30
N LYS A 5 -4.54 -27.06 39.14
CA LYS A 5 -3.64 -27.75 40.06
C LYS A 5 -2.63 -28.57 39.24
N GLY A 6 -1.34 -28.29 39.42
CA GLY A 6 -0.23 -28.92 38.68
C GLY A 6 0.18 -28.26 37.36
N TYR A 7 -0.64 -27.38 36.77
CA TYR A 7 -0.25 -26.65 35.55
C TYR A 7 0.93 -25.72 35.81
N TRP A 8 0.82 -24.91 36.88
CA TRP A 8 1.86 -23.94 37.25
C TRP A 8 3.17 -24.61 37.67
N GLU A 9 3.10 -25.73 38.38
CA GLU A 9 4.27 -26.52 38.78
C GLU A 9 4.98 -27.11 37.56
N LYS A 10 4.21 -27.64 36.59
CA LYS A 10 4.76 -28.17 35.34
C LYS A 10 5.33 -27.08 34.44
N LEU A 11 4.67 -25.92 34.35
CA LEU A 11 5.18 -24.76 33.64
C LEU A 11 6.50 -24.27 34.26
N ASN A 12 6.55 -24.16 35.59
CA ASN A 12 7.74 -23.70 36.30
C ASN A 12 8.91 -24.68 36.15
N SER A 13 8.65 -25.99 36.23
CA SER A 13 9.65 -27.04 35.98
C SER A 13 10.21 -26.97 34.55
N ASN A 14 9.35 -26.75 33.55
CA ASN A 14 9.80 -26.56 32.18
C ASN A 14 10.62 -25.26 31.99
N LEU A 15 10.24 -24.17 32.65
CA LEU A 15 10.99 -22.91 32.60
C LEU A 15 12.37 -23.04 33.26
N GLU A 16 12.47 -23.73 34.39
CA GLU A 16 13.76 -24.05 35.02
C GLU A 16 14.63 -24.92 34.10
N TYR A 17 14.06 -25.93 33.45
CA TYR A 17 14.80 -26.74 32.47
C TYR A 17 15.34 -25.92 31.29
N VAL A 18 14.59 -24.89 30.85
CA VAL A 18 15.02 -23.98 29.77
C VAL A 18 16.13 -23.02 30.21
N LYS A 19 16.27 -22.68 31.49
CA LYS A 19 17.37 -21.84 31.99
C LYS A 19 18.75 -22.51 31.85
N TYR A 20 18.78 -23.85 31.92
CA TYR A 20 20.02 -24.63 31.85
C TYR A 20 20.27 -25.25 30.47
N SER A 21 19.36 -25.05 29.50
CA SER A 21 19.57 -25.50 28.14
C SER A 21 20.48 -24.52 27.37
N LYS A 22 21.33 -25.06 26.48
CA LYS A 22 22.35 -24.29 25.74
C LYS A 22 21.75 -23.05 25.04
N PRO A 23 22.54 -21.96 24.83
CA PRO A 23 22.07 -20.69 24.24
C PRO A 23 21.46 -20.76 22.83
N HIS A 24 21.42 -21.94 22.20
CA HIS A 24 21.07 -22.15 20.79
C HIS A 24 19.56 -22.33 20.53
N LEU A 25 18.72 -22.12 21.53
CA LEU A 25 17.25 -22.24 21.41
C LEU A 25 16.55 -20.90 21.14
N HIS A 26 17.28 -19.79 21.07
CA HIS A 26 16.68 -18.48 20.81
C HIS A 26 16.43 -18.28 19.32
N TYR A 27 15.17 -18.40 18.91
CA TYR A 27 14.73 -17.97 17.59
C TYR A 27 14.92 -16.46 17.44
N ASN A 28 15.54 -16.04 16.33
CA ASN A 28 15.77 -14.64 15.99
C ASN A 28 15.29 -14.39 14.56
N ASN A 29 14.51 -13.33 14.37
CA ASN A 29 13.98 -12.91 13.07
C ASN A 29 15.04 -12.30 12.12
N SER A 30 16.34 -12.34 12.46
CA SER A 30 17.42 -11.82 11.61
C SER A 30 17.49 -12.50 10.23
N VAL A 31 17.16 -13.80 10.17
CA VAL A 31 17.07 -14.55 8.91
C VAL A 31 15.85 -14.09 8.11
N VAL A 32 14.68 -14.01 8.76
CA VAL A 32 13.44 -13.49 8.15
C VAL A 32 13.67 -12.09 7.57
N ARG A 33 14.36 -11.22 8.31
CA ARG A 33 14.72 -9.85 7.88
C ARG A 33 15.57 -9.84 6.62
N ARG A 34 16.61 -10.66 6.58
CA ARG A 34 17.51 -10.75 5.42
C ARG A 34 16.78 -11.26 4.19
N GLU A 35 16.03 -12.35 4.34
CA GLU A 35 15.29 -12.97 3.24
C GLU A 35 14.18 -12.07 2.71
N TRP A 36 13.46 -11.38 3.59
CA TRP A 36 12.43 -10.42 3.19
C TRP A 36 13.03 -9.26 2.38
N HIS A 37 14.11 -8.63 2.86
CA HIS A 37 14.78 -7.57 2.09
C HIS A 37 15.34 -8.07 0.75
N SER A 38 15.84 -9.31 0.70
CA SER A 38 16.30 -9.92 -0.55
C SER A 38 15.17 -10.04 -1.56
N LEU A 39 14.01 -10.57 -1.14
CA LEU A 39 12.85 -10.78 -2.00
C LEU A 39 12.27 -9.46 -2.51
N ILE A 40 12.10 -8.47 -1.63
CA ILE A 40 11.62 -7.14 -2.02
C ILE A 40 12.61 -6.46 -2.99
N SER A 41 13.92 -6.61 -2.80
CA SER A 41 14.91 -6.08 -3.73
C SER A 41 14.91 -6.81 -5.08
N GLU A 42 14.66 -8.12 -5.09
CA GLU A 42 14.62 -8.93 -6.32
C GLU A 42 13.40 -8.57 -7.17
N GLU A 43 12.24 -8.42 -6.53
CA GLU A 43 11.00 -7.96 -7.17
C GLU A 43 11.20 -6.60 -7.85
N LYS A 44 11.77 -5.63 -7.13
CA LYS A 44 12.07 -4.28 -7.68
C LYS A 44 13.07 -4.31 -8.84
N LYS A 45 13.95 -5.31 -8.91
CA LYS A 45 14.97 -5.46 -9.97
C LYS A 45 14.51 -6.37 -11.11
N GLY A 46 13.28 -6.89 -11.07
CA GLY A 46 12.76 -7.84 -12.04
C GLY A 46 13.51 -9.19 -12.07
N LYS A 47 14.29 -9.50 -11.02
CA LYS A 47 15.04 -10.76 -10.93
C LYS A 47 14.11 -11.82 -10.36
N ARG A 48 13.81 -12.87 -11.13
CA ARG A 48 12.95 -13.97 -10.67
C ARG A 48 13.76 -14.98 -9.85
N ARG A 49 13.49 -15.04 -8.54
CA ARG A 49 13.73 -16.25 -7.74
C ARG A 49 12.82 -17.39 -8.23
N SER A 50 13.03 -18.60 -7.74
CA SER A 50 12.14 -19.72 -8.04
C SER A 50 10.68 -19.35 -7.72
N THR A 51 9.83 -19.30 -8.74
CA THR A 51 8.39 -19.01 -8.62
C THR A 51 7.71 -19.96 -7.64
N VAL A 52 8.22 -21.19 -7.52
CA VAL A 52 7.70 -22.20 -6.58
C VAL A 52 7.99 -21.81 -5.13
N TYR A 53 9.18 -21.28 -4.84
CA TYR A 53 9.53 -20.84 -3.49
C TYR A 53 8.63 -19.69 -3.02
N VAL A 54 8.49 -18.65 -3.84
CA VAL A 54 7.62 -17.49 -3.51
C VAL A 54 6.18 -17.92 -3.34
N ARG A 55 5.67 -18.81 -4.21
CA ARG A 55 4.33 -19.38 -4.08
C ARG A 55 4.13 -20.11 -2.75
N ASN A 56 5.08 -20.97 -2.35
CA ASN A 56 4.99 -21.69 -1.08
C ASN A 56 4.96 -20.74 0.13
N ILE A 57 5.71 -19.63 0.07
CA ILE A 57 5.67 -18.60 1.12
C ILE A 57 4.30 -17.92 1.17
N LEU A 58 3.74 -17.53 0.03
CA LEU A 58 2.40 -16.93 -0.02
C LEU A 58 1.31 -17.91 0.43
N ASP A 59 1.42 -19.19 0.09
CA ASP A 59 0.50 -20.24 0.55
C ASP A 59 0.52 -20.37 2.08
N ASN A 60 1.68 -20.22 2.72
CA ASN A 60 1.76 -20.18 4.18
C ASN A 60 1.02 -18.96 4.75
N ALA A 61 1.13 -17.80 4.11
CA ALA A 61 0.41 -16.60 4.52
C ALA A 61 -1.11 -16.79 4.42
N ILE A 62 -1.60 -17.41 3.32
CA ILE A 62 -3.01 -17.76 3.15
C ILE A 62 -3.48 -18.66 4.29
N LYS A 63 -2.71 -19.71 4.63
CA LYS A 63 -3.05 -20.60 5.77
C LYS A 63 -3.14 -19.85 7.10
N VAL A 64 -2.25 -18.89 7.36
CA VAL A 64 -2.29 -18.07 8.57
C VAL A 64 -3.55 -17.21 8.63
N ILE A 65 -3.94 -16.59 7.50
CA ILE A 65 -5.14 -15.77 7.39
C ILE A 65 -6.39 -16.64 7.58
N SER A 66 -6.49 -17.79 6.90
CA SER A 66 -7.62 -18.70 7.07
C SER A 66 -7.73 -19.27 8.49
N ASN A 67 -6.60 -19.57 9.15
CA ASN A 67 -6.60 -19.99 10.56
C ASN A 67 -7.05 -18.86 11.51
N LEU A 68 -6.76 -17.62 11.16
CA LEU A 68 -7.22 -16.44 11.90
C LEU A 68 -8.73 -16.25 11.72
N GLU A 69 -9.23 -16.30 10.49
CA GLU A 69 -10.66 -16.18 10.17
C GLU A 69 -11.49 -17.28 10.83
N ALA A 70 -11.02 -18.53 10.80
CA ALA A 70 -11.70 -19.66 11.43
C ALA A 70 -11.85 -19.52 12.96
N ARG A 71 -11.01 -18.70 13.61
CA ARG A 71 -11.03 -18.45 15.06
C ARG A 71 -11.86 -17.23 15.45
N ASN A 72 -12.18 -16.34 14.51
CA ASN A 72 -12.91 -15.11 14.77
C ASN A 72 -14.40 -15.31 14.43
N LEU A 73 -15.23 -15.48 15.47
CA LEU A 73 -16.68 -15.67 15.31
C LEU A 73 -17.45 -14.35 15.22
N GLU A 74 -16.85 -13.22 15.60
CA GLU A 74 -17.48 -11.90 15.53
C GLU A 74 -16.87 -11.01 14.44
N PRO A 75 -17.68 -10.16 13.77
CA PRO A 75 -17.18 -9.19 12.82
C PRO A 75 -16.30 -8.16 13.53
N ARG A 76 -15.09 -7.96 12.98
CA ARG A 76 -14.09 -7.03 13.54
C ARG A 76 -14.53 -5.58 13.39
N LEU A 77 -14.22 -4.77 14.40
CA LEU A 77 -14.53 -3.33 14.38
C LEU A 77 -13.58 -2.55 13.46
N THR A 78 -12.35 -3.02 13.31
CA THR A 78 -11.31 -2.38 12.48
C THR A 78 -11.23 -2.99 11.08
N PRO A 79 -11.00 -2.20 10.01
CA PRO A 79 -10.87 -2.67 8.63
C PRO A 79 -9.67 -3.54 8.25
N LEU A 80 -9.10 -4.26 9.20
CA LEU A 80 -7.97 -5.12 8.91
C LEU A 80 -8.44 -6.30 8.07
N PHE A 81 -7.57 -6.79 7.19
CA PHE A 81 -7.79 -7.90 6.25
C PHE A 81 -8.76 -7.62 5.08
N GLN A 82 -9.21 -6.38 4.89
CA GLN A 82 -10.01 -6.02 3.70
C GLN A 82 -9.17 -5.80 2.44
N GLU A 83 -7.85 -5.71 2.59
CA GLU A 83 -6.93 -5.32 1.53
C GLU A 83 -5.84 -6.37 1.35
N GLU A 84 -5.37 -6.51 0.11
CA GLU A 84 -4.18 -7.29 -0.16
C GLU A 84 -2.93 -6.47 0.17
N ASP A 85 -2.11 -7.01 1.07
CA ASP A 85 -0.81 -6.44 1.42
C ASP A 85 0.25 -7.51 1.13
N ASN A 86 0.85 -7.46 -0.06
CA ASN A 86 1.81 -8.46 -0.53
C ASN A 86 3.07 -8.49 0.35
N ASP A 87 3.54 -7.32 0.77
CA ASP A 87 4.74 -7.18 1.61
C ASP A 87 4.53 -7.85 2.97
N GLN A 88 3.38 -7.61 3.60
CA GLN A 88 3.02 -8.25 4.87
C GLN A 88 2.70 -9.73 4.71
N ARG A 89 2.02 -10.15 3.64
CA ARG A 89 1.78 -11.57 3.33
C ARG A 89 3.10 -12.32 3.15
N LEU A 90 4.06 -11.73 2.46
CA LEU A 90 5.38 -12.31 2.29
C LEU A 90 6.10 -12.48 3.64
N LEU A 91 6.07 -11.43 4.47
CA LEU A 91 6.66 -11.47 5.81
C LEU A 91 6.02 -12.54 6.71
N MET A 92 4.69 -12.64 6.69
CA MET A 92 3.93 -13.68 7.39
C MET A 92 4.36 -15.08 6.95
N GLY A 93 4.42 -15.32 5.64
CA GLY A 93 4.80 -16.61 5.08
C GLY A 93 6.24 -17.00 5.39
N LEU A 94 7.18 -16.05 5.35
CA LEU A 94 8.58 -16.26 5.71
C LEU A 94 8.71 -16.61 7.18
N MET A 95 8.00 -15.91 8.06
CA MET A 95 8.01 -16.20 9.48
C MET A 95 7.53 -17.63 9.77
N VAL A 96 6.46 -18.08 9.11
CA VAL A 96 6.00 -19.48 9.20
C VAL A 96 7.09 -20.44 8.72
N SER A 97 7.70 -20.17 7.58
CA SER A 97 8.72 -21.05 7.01
C SER A 97 9.94 -21.18 7.92
N GLU A 98 10.51 -20.05 8.36
CA GLU A 98 11.72 -20.01 9.19
C GLU A 98 11.48 -20.54 10.59
N LEU A 99 10.32 -20.23 11.19
CA LEU A 99 9.98 -20.75 12.53
C LEU A 99 9.76 -22.27 12.48
N LYS A 100 9.11 -22.78 11.42
CA LYS A 100 8.94 -24.23 11.22
C LYS A 100 10.29 -24.92 11.10
N ASP A 101 11.19 -24.39 10.27
CA ASP A 101 12.52 -24.95 10.08
C ASP A 101 13.35 -24.93 11.37
N HIS A 102 13.26 -23.85 12.14
CA HIS A 102 13.87 -23.77 13.47
C HIS A 102 13.32 -24.86 14.41
N LEU A 103 11.99 -24.94 14.56
CA LEU A 103 11.38 -25.93 15.45
C LEU A 103 11.66 -27.37 15.01
N LEU A 104 11.69 -27.68 13.72
CA LEU A 104 12.04 -29.02 13.23
C LEU A 104 13.48 -29.43 13.59
N ARG A 105 14.42 -28.48 13.58
CA ARG A 105 15.82 -28.75 13.96
C ARG A 105 15.97 -29.03 15.45
N HIS A 106 15.19 -28.35 16.28
CA HIS A 106 15.33 -28.38 17.74
C HIS A 106 14.35 -29.32 18.46
N LEU A 107 13.20 -29.64 17.86
CA LEU A 107 12.15 -30.49 18.45
C LEU A 107 12.00 -31.83 17.71
N GLN A 108 13.09 -32.60 17.62
CA GLN A 108 13.16 -33.84 16.84
C GLN A 108 12.18 -34.95 17.30
N GLY A 109 11.65 -34.87 18.53
CA GLY A 109 10.69 -35.84 19.08
C GLY A 109 9.21 -35.47 18.89
N VAL A 110 8.90 -34.33 18.26
CA VAL A 110 7.53 -33.87 18.05
C VAL A 110 7.09 -34.19 16.63
N GLU A 111 5.85 -34.65 16.47
CA GLU A 111 5.27 -34.93 15.15
C GLU A 111 5.31 -33.67 14.26
N LYS A 112 5.77 -33.82 13.01
CA LYS A 112 5.91 -32.72 12.05
C LYS A 112 4.61 -31.93 11.86
N LYS A 113 3.46 -32.61 11.76
CA LYS A 113 2.14 -31.96 11.65
C LYS A 113 1.82 -31.08 12.85
N LYS A 114 2.22 -31.51 14.05
CA LYS A 114 2.03 -30.73 15.28
C LYS A 114 2.91 -29.48 15.28
N ILE A 115 4.14 -29.58 14.78
CA ILE A 115 5.03 -28.41 14.60
C ILE A 115 4.41 -27.43 13.59
N GLU A 116 3.96 -27.91 12.44
CA GLU A 116 3.31 -27.06 11.43
C GLU A 116 2.10 -26.31 12.00
N GLN A 117 1.22 -27.01 12.75
CA GLN A 117 0.08 -26.36 13.39
C GLN A 117 0.51 -25.36 14.47
N MET A 118 1.52 -25.70 15.29
CA MET A 118 2.01 -24.78 16.33
C MET A 118 2.55 -23.47 15.74
N VAL A 119 3.26 -23.55 14.62
CA VAL A 119 3.79 -22.38 13.91
C VAL A 119 2.67 -21.52 13.34
N LEU A 120 1.72 -22.14 12.65
CA LEU A 120 0.55 -21.42 12.10
C LEU A 120 -0.24 -20.73 13.23
N ASP A 121 -0.49 -21.44 14.32
CA ASP A 121 -1.19 -20.89 15.48
C ASP A 121 -0.43 -19.74 16.14
N TYR A 122 0.89 -19.84 16.21
CA TYR A 122 1.72 -18.78 16.77
C TYR A 122 1.62 -17.50 15.94
N VAL A 123 1.84 -17.58 14.62
CA VAL A 123 1.78 -16.40 13.73
C VAL A 123 0.35 -15.84 13.65
N SER A 124 -0.68 -16.69 13.59
CA SER A 124 -2.08 -16.23 13.64
C SER A 124 -2.37 -15.50 14.96
N LYS A 125 -1.94 -16.03 16.11
CA LYS A 125 -2.14 -15.38 17.42
C LYS A 125 -1.40 -14.06 17.54
N LEU A 126 -0.20 -13.93 16.98
CA LEU A 126 0.52 -12.66 16.96
C LEU A 126 -0.30 -11.57 16.23
N LEU A 127 -0.83 -11.89 15.06
CA LEU A 127 -1.67 -10.96 14.30
C LEU A 127 -2.99 -10.67 15.01
N ASP A 128 -3.60 -11.68 15.62
CA ASP A 128 -4.82 -11.53 16.40
C ASP A 128 -4.63 -10.59 17.59
N LEU A 129 -3.52 -10.72 18.33
CA LEU A 129 -3.19 -9.83 19.43
C LEU A 129 -3.06 -8.38 18.99
N ILE A 130 -2.43 -8.12 17.84
CA ILE A 130 -2.36 -6.75 17.28
C ILE A 130 -3.77 -6.22 16.98
N CYS A 131 -4.63 -7.05 16.39
CA CYS A 131 -6.03 -6.68 16.13
C CYS A 131 -6.78 -6.38 17.43
N GLN A 132 -6.64 -7.24 18.43
CA GLN A 132 -7.29 -7.07 19.74
C GLN A 132 -6.82 -5.81 20.47
N ILE A 133 -5.53 -5.46 20.41
CA ILE A 133 -5.01 -4.21 20.97
C ILE A 133 -5.67 -3.00 20.29
N LEU A 134 -5.78 -3.04 18.96
CA LEU A 134 -6.42 -1.97 18.19
C LEU A 134 -7.91 -1.87 18.48
N GLU A 135 -8.63 -2.98 18.51
CA GLU A 135 -10.05 -3.00 18.85
C GLU A 135 -10.32 -2.54 20.27
N ALA A 136 -9.51 -2.97 21.24
CA ALA A 136 -9.61 -2.51 22.62
C ALA A 136 -9.40 -1.00 22.72
N SER A 137 -8.46 -0.46 21.94
CA SER A 137 -8.26 0.98 21.82
C SER A 137 -9.47 1.67 21.18
N TRP A 138 -10.03 1.12 20.11
CA TRP A 138 -11.20 1.65 19.41
C TRP A 138 -12.42 1.73 20.33
N ARG A 139 -12.70 0.64 21.07
CA ARG A 139 -13.77 0.54 22.05
C ARG A 139 -13.57 1.51 23.21
N LYS A 140 -12.36 1.60 23.77
CA LYS A 140 -12.01 2.53 24.85
C LYS A 140 -12.30 3.99 24.47
N HIS A 141 -12.07 4.33 23.21
CA HIS A 141 -12.22 5.69 22.70
C HIS A 141 -13.58 5.95 22.01
N ASN A 142 -14.52 5.00 22.04
CA ASN A 142 -15.85 5.09 21.42
C ASN A 142 -15.83 5.52 19.95
N LEU A 143 -14.82 5.06 19.21
CA LEU A 143 -14.73 5.37 17.78
C LEU A 143 -15.72 4.52 16.99
N HIS A 144 -16.43 5.14 16.05
CA HIS A 144 -17.34 4.42 15.17
C HIS A 144 -16.56 3.44 14.27
N PRO A 145 -17.10 2.25 13.95
CA PRO A 145 -16.37 1.24 13.20
C PRO A 145 -15.87 1.69 11.84
N TRP A 146 -16.55 2.61 11.13
CA TRP A 146 -16.24 2.80 9.70
C TRP A 146 -16.68 4.09 9.00
N VAL A 147 -16.49 5.28 9.59
CA VAL A 147 -16.43 6.50 8.76
C VAL A 147 -15.49 7.51 9.42
N LEU A 148 -14.23 7.55 8.97
CA LEU A 148 -13.41 8.73 9.22
C LEU A 148 -13.93 9.81 8.28
N HIS A 149 -14.83 10.65 8.77
CA HIS A 149 -15.28 11.82 8.03
C HIS A 149 -14.11 12.79 7.93
N LEU A 150 -13.27 12.63 6.90
CA LEU A 150 -12.05 13.42 6.70
C LEU A 150 -12.32 14.94 6.60
N ASN A 151 -13.59 15.32 6.37
CA ASN A 151 -14.05 16.70 6.32
C ASN A 151 -14.18 17.36 7.70
N ARG A 152 -14.15 16.59 8.81
CA ARG A 152 -14.18 17.12 10.18
C ARG A 152 -12.76 17.27 10.74
N ARG A 153 -12.61 18.07 11.80
CA ARG A 153 -11.39 18.09 12.61
C ARG A 153 -11.27 16.78 13.42
N ALA A 154 -10.08 16.19 13.41
CA ALA A 154 -9.78 15.01 14.22
C ALA A 154 -10.02 15.25 15.72
N SER A 155 -10.60 14.24 16.35
CA SER A 155 -10.88 14.14 17.77
C SER A 155 -9.66 13.66 18.55
N ALA A 156 -9.61 13.97 19.85
CA ALA A 156 -8.57 13.45 20.75
C ALA A 156 -8.53 11.91 20.78
N ALA A 157 -9.68 11.27 20.53
CA ALA A 157 -9.81 9.81 20.40
C ALA A 157 -9.05 9.27 19.18
N GLU A 158 -9.21 9.89 18.00
CA GLU A 158 -8.49 9.50 16.79
C GLU A 158 -6.98 9.70 16.92
N PHE A 159 -6.56 10.79 17.57
CA PHE A 159 -5.14 11.01 17.90
C PHE A 159 -4.58 9.91 18.80
N ALA A 160 -5.31 9.50 19.85
CA ALA A 160 -4.88 8.45 20.75
C ALA A 160 -4.67 7.12 20.00
N VAL A 161 -5.60 6.78 19.11
CA VAL A 161 -5.47 5.56 18.30
C VAL A 161 -4.33 5.66 17.29
N PHE A 162 -4.18 6.80 16.62
CA PHE A 162 -3.05 7.06 15.73
C PHE A 162 -1.69 6.85 16.44
N HIS A 163 -1.56 7.36 17.67
CA HIS A 163 -0.36 7.15 18.47
C HIS A 163 -0.14 5.69 18.85
N ILE A 164 -1.20 4.96 19.22
CA ILE A 164 -1.11 3.52 19.52
C ILE A 164 -0.67 2.73 18.28
N MET A 165 -1.24 3.01 17.11
CA MET A 165 -0.81 2.40 15.85
C MET A 165 0.66 2.70 15.56
N THR A 166 1.11 3.93 15.77
CA THR A 166 2.52 4.31 15.58
C THR A 166 3.44 3.53 16.52
N ARG A 167 3.04 3.33 17.79
CA ARG A 167 3.80 2.52 18.76
C ARG A 167 3.83 1.04 18.40
N ILE A 168 2.72 0.49 17.91
CA ILE A 168 2.65 -0.89 17.41
C ILE A 168 3.62 -1.05 16.24
N LEU A 169 3.56 -0.15 15.24
CA LEU A 169 4.43 -0.17 14.07
C LEU A 169 5.92 -0.18 14.46
N GLU A 170 6.31 0.67 15.42
CA GLU A 170 7.69 0.72 15.89
C GLU A 170 8.12 -0.56 16.59
N ALA A 171 7.27 -1.11 17.45
CA ALA A 171 7.53 -2.37 18.14
C ALA A 171 7.64 -3.54 17.15
N THR A 172 6.74 -3.62 16.17
CA THR A 172 6.77 -4.67 15.14
C THR A 172 7.97 -4.52 14.22
N ASN A 173 8.36 -3.30 13.86
CA ASN A 173 9.56 -3.06 13.05
C ASN A 173 10.85 -3.48 13.80
N SER A 174 10.95 -3.14 15.09
CA SER A 174 12.07 -3.54 15.94
C SER A 174 12.22 -5.06 16.04
N LEU A 175 11.10 -5.75 16.29
CA LEU A 175 11.04 -7.21 16.43
C LEU A 175 10.96 -7.96 15.09
N PHE A 176 10.80 -7.23 13.99
CA PHE A 176 10.56 -7.77 12.64
C PHE A 176 9.35 -8.73 12.58
N LEU A 177 8.22 -8.27 13.12
CA LEU A 177 6.94 -8.98 13.13
C LEU A 177 6.01 -8.48 12.02
N PRO A 178 5.20 -9.37 11.41
CA PRO A 178 4.20 -8.95 10.44
C PRO A 178 3.08 -8.15 11.09
N LEU A 179 2.53 -7.23 10.32
CA LEU A 179 1.33 -6.48 10.64
C LEU A 179 0.12 -7.09 9.91
N PRO A 180 -1.09 -6.95 10.47
CA PRO A 180 -2.32 -7.28 9.76
C PRO A 180 -2.44 -6.52 8.41
N PRO A 181 -2.81 -7.18 7.31
CA PRO A 181 -3.13 -6.48 6.05
C PRO A 181 -4.14 -5.35 6.27
N GLY A 182 -3.94 -4.21 5.61
CA GLY A 182 -4.75 -3.00 5.80
C GLY A 182 -4.34 -2.12 6.99
N PHE A 183 -3.40 -2.57 7.84
CA PHE A 183 -2.88 -1.75 8.94
C PHE A 183 -2.26 -0.44 8.44
N HIS A 184 -1.39 -0.51 7.42
CA HIS A 184 -0.74 0.67 6.85
C HIS A 184 -1.76 1.64 6.24
N THR A 185 -2.77 1.12 5.56
CA THR A 185 -3.84 1.95 4.98
C THR A 185 -4.61 2.69 6.07
N LEU A 186 -5.04 1.99 7.12
CA LEU A 186 -5.73 2.61 8.24
C LEU A 186 -4.85 3.65 8.95
N HIS A 187 -3.57 3.34 9.17
CA HIS A 187 -2.62 4.25 9.81
C HIS A 187 -2.41 5.52 9.00
N THR A 188 -2.28 5.41 7.68
CA THR A 188 -2.12 6.54 6.77
C THR A 188 -3.39 7.40 6.71
N ILE A 189 -4.58 6.80 6.64
CA ILE A 189 -5.85 7.56 6.65
C ILE A 189 -6.00 8.33 7.98
N LEU A 190 -5.73 7.69 9.11
CA LEU A 190 -5.73 8.37 10.41
C LEU A 190 -4.67 9.48 10.48
N GLY A 191 -3.47 9.23 9.92
CA GLY A 191 -2.41 10.23 9.85
C GLY A 191 -2.82 11.47 9.08
N VAL A 192 -3.47 11.32 7.93
CA VAL A 192 -4.02 12.42 7.13
C VAL A 192 -5.09 13.20 7.91
N HIS A 193 -5.92 12.49 8.67
CA HIS A 193 -6.96 13.12 9.46
C HIS A 193 -6.42 13.90 10.67
N CYS A 194 -5.46 13.30 11.38
CA CYS A 194 -4.96 13.83 12.65
C CYS A 194 -3.86 14.89 12.47
N LEU A 195 -2.96 14.72 11.50
CA LEU A 195 -1.74 15.53 11.44
C LEU A 195 -1.93 16.80 10.61
N PRO A 196 -1.31 17.93 11.01
CA PRO A 196 -1.15 19.06 10.11
C PRO A 196 -0.23 18.67 8.95
N LEU A 197 -0.40 19.31 7.79
CA LEU A 197 0.29 18.94 6.55
C LEU A 197 1.81 18.76 6.73
N HIS A 198 2.51 19.70 7.37
CA HIS A 198 3.96 19.59 7.56
C HIS A 198 4.39 18.33 8.33
N ASN A 199 3.66 17.97 9.39
CA ASN A 199 3.95 16.75 10.17
C ASN A 199 3.58 15.51 9.37
N LEU A 200 2.45 15.53 8.66
CA LEU A 200 2.06 14.44 7.77
C LEU A 200 3.17 14.13 6.76
N LEU A 201 3.71 15.16 6.10
CA LEU A 201 4.80 15.00 5.14
C LEU A 201 6.07 14.47 5.80
N HIS A 202 6.41 14.95 7.00
CA HIS A 202 7.56 14.42 7.73
C HIS A 202 7.41 12.93 8.08
N TYR A 203 6.20 12.50 8.46
CA TYR A 203 5.93 11.07 8.74
C TYR A 203 6.01 10.20 7.48
N ILE A 204 5.56 10.72 6.33
CA ILE A 204 5.67 10.04 5.03
C ILE A 204 7.14 9.95 4.59
N ASP A 205 7.86 11.07 4.63
CA ASP A 205 9.23 11.18 4.13
C ASP A 205 10.20 10.31 4.96
N ASN A 206 9.93 10.11 6.25
CA ASN A 206 10.67 9.19 7.11
C ASN A 206 10.21 7.72 7.03
N GLY A 207 9.21 7.41 6.21
CA GLY A 207 8.68 6.04 6.05
C GLY A 207 7.87 5.51 7.23
N VAL A 208 7.38 6.38 8.12
CA VAL A 208 6.44 5.99 9.20
C VAL A 208 5.04 5.76 8.64
N LEU A 209 4.59 6.66 7.76
CA LEU A 209 3.33 6.52 7.04
C LEU A 209 3.59 5.99 5.63
N LEU A 210 3.18 4.74 5.39
CA LEU A 210 3.38 4.08 4.10
C LEU A 210 2.26 4.45 3.13
N LEU A 211 2.64 5.05 2.00
CA LEU A 211 1.72 5.39 0.91
C LEU A 211 1.48 4.17 0.01
N THR A 212 0.62 3.26 0.44
CA THR A 212 0.17 2.14 -0.39
C THR A 212 -0.79 2.60 -1.47
N GLU A 213 -0.85 1.89 -2.60
CA GLU A 213 -1.78 2.22 -3.71
C GLU A 213 -3.24 2.25 -3.21
N THR A 214 -3.62 1.31 -2.35
CA THR A 214 -4.96 1.24 -1.77
C THR A 214 -5.25 2.42 -0.85
N ALA A 215 -4.29 2.82 0.01
CA ALA A 215 -4.45 3.96 0.89
C ALA A 215 -4.64 5.26 0.10
N VAL A 216 -3.79 5.49 -0.90
CA VAL A 216 -3.92 6.72 -1.71
C VAL A 216 -5.18 6.70 -2.55
N THR A 217 -5.57 5.57 -3.13
CA THR A 217 -6.82 5.43 -3.87
C THR A 217 -8.03 5.79 -3.01
N ARG A 218 -8.07 5.31 -1.75
CA ARG A 218 -9.12 5.68 -0.79
C ARG A 218 -9.09 7.17 -0.47
N LEU A 219 -7.91 7.72 -0.16
CA LEU A 219 -7.76 9.15 0.11
C LEU A 219 -8.22 10.04 -1.04
N MET A 220 -7.96 9.66 -2.29
CA MET A 220 -8.41 10.44 -3.45
C MET A 220 -9.92 10.48 -3.59
N LYS A 221 -10.61 9.41 -3.17
CA LYS A 221 -12.09 9.30 -3.17
C LYS A 221 -12.72 10.00 -1.97
N ASP A 222 -12.13 9.87 -0.79
CA ASP A 222 -12.73 10.32 0.47
C ASP A 222 -12.49 11.81 0.75
N LEU A 223 -11.39 12.38 0.27
CA LEU A 223 -11.11 13.80 0.40
C LEU A 223 -11.83 14.60 -0.69
N ASP A 224 -12.48 15.70 -0.30
CA ASP A 224 -13.02 16.67 -1.25
C ASP A 224 -11.90 17.49 -1.95
N ASN A 225 -12.31 18.32 -2.91
CA ASN A 225 -11.41 19.24 -3.65
C ASN A 225 -11.43 20.65 -3.03
N THR A 226 -11.47 20.77 -1.70
CA THR A 226 -11.21 22.06 -1.05
C THR A 226 -9.72 22.43 -1.18
N GLU A 227 -9.38 23.72 -1.22
CA GLU A 227 -7.99 24.19 -1.37
C GLU A 227 -7.01 23.52 -0.38
N LYS A 228 -7.47 23.28 0.85
CA LYS A 228 -6.70 22.57 1.89
C LYS A 228 -6.43 21.12 1.50
N ASN A 229 -7.46 20.40 1.05
CA ASN A 229 -7.37 18.98 0.72
C ASN A 229 -6.66 18.75 -0.61
N GLU A 230 -6.79 19.66 -1.57
CA GLU A 230 -5.98 19.67 -2.80
C GLU A 230 -4.49 19.74 -2.49
N LYS A 231 -4.08 20.65 -1.58
CA LYS A 231 -2.68 20.73 -1.13
C LYS A 231 -2.19 19.41 -0.54
N VAL A 232 -3.03 18.70 0.22
CA VAL A 232 -2.71 17.37 0.76
C VAL A 232 -2.58 16.34 -0.37
N LYS A 233 -3.57 16.25 -1.27
CA LYS A 233 -3.57 15.33 -2.42
C LYS A 233 -2.32 15.52 -3.27
N PHE A 234 -1.98 16.76 -3.64
CA PHE A 234 -0.77 17.08 -4.40
C PHE A 234 0.49 16.65 -3.66
N SER A 235 0.60 17.00 -2.38
CA SER A 235 1.80 16.69 -1.60
C SER A 235 2.03 15.18 -1.46
N ILE A 236 0.97 14.37 -1.45
CA ILE A 236 1.02 12.91 -1.46
C ILE A 236 1.39 12.38 -2.85
N ILE A 237 0.73 12.83 -3.92
CA ILE A 237 0.95 12.36 -5.30
C ILE A 237 2.41 12.56 -5.72
N VAL A 238 2.99 13.72 -5.41
CA VAL A 238 4.38 14.05 -5.79
C VAL A 238 5.41 13.12 -5.13
N ARG A 239 5.04 12.46 -4.03
CA ARG A 239 5.91 11.52 -3.30
C ARG A 239 5.76 10.07 -3.77
N LEU A 240 4.79 9.78 -4.62
CA LEU A 240 4.58 8.43 -5.14
C LEU A 240 5.60 8.06 -6.22
N PRO A 241 5.95 6.78 -6.36
CA PRO A 241 6.68 6.28 -7.52
C PRO A 241 5.94 6.65 -8.83
N PRO A 242 6.65 6.97 -9.94
CA PRO A 242 6.04 7.51 -11.16
C PRO A 242 4.87 6.69 -11.71
N LEU A 243 4.99 5.36 -11.72
CA LEU A 243 3.94 4.47 -12.23
C LEU A 243 2.69 4.48 -11.33
N THR A 244 2.86 4.42 -10.01
CA THR A 244 1.76 4.48 -9.05
C THR A 244 1.12 5.87 -9.05
N GLY A 245 1.93 6.93 -9.07
CA GLY A 245 1.46 8.31 -9.17
C GLY A 245 0.62 8.53 -10.43
N GLN A 246 1.04 8.00 -11.58
CA GLN A 246 0.28 8.10 -12.82
C GLN A 246 -1.08 7.40 -12.74
N LYS A 247 -1.13 6.18 -12.19
CA LYS A 247 -2.41 5.46 -11.97
C LYS A 247 -3.35 6.25 -11.06
N ILE A 248 -2.83 6.75 -9.94
CA ILE A 248 -3.61 7.51 -8.96
C ILE A 248 -4.11 8.84 -9.55
N CYS A 249 -3.29 9.56 -10.32
CA CYS A 249 -3.72 10.77 -11.01
C CYS A 249 -4.95 10.50 -11.87
N ARG A 250 -4.98 9.40 -12.64
CA ARG A 250 -6.14 9.06 -13.48
C ARG A 250 -7.45 8.89 -12.70
N LEU A 251 -7.38 8.56 -11.41
CA LEU A 251 -8.56 8.43 -10.54
C LEU A 251 -9.07 9.77 -10.00
N TRP A 252 -8.27 10.84 -10.11
CA TRP A 252 -8.63 12.16 -9.61
C TRP A 252 -9.04 13.08 -10.75
N ASP A 253 -10.35 13.32 -10.88
CA ASP A 253 -10.92 14.28 -11.83
C ASP A 253 -10.62 15.72 -11.38
N HIS A 254 -9.42 16.19 -11.72
CA HIS A 254 -8.93 17.51 -11.37
C HIS A 254 -8.09 18.08 -12.53
N PRO A 255 -8.18 19.39 -12.85
CA PRO A 255 -7.46 20.00 -13.96
C PRO A 255 -5.95 19.74 -13.95
N VAL A 256 -5.34 19.69 -12.76
CA VAL A 256 -3.90 19.40 -12.64
C VAL A 256 -3.59 17.95 -12.97
N SER A 257 -4.49 17.01 -12.64
CA SER A 257 -4.35 15.62 -13.07
C SER A 257 -4.43 15.50 -14.59
N SER A 258 -5.44 16.11 -15.21
CA SER A 258 -5.58 16.17 -16.66
C SER A 258 -4.33 16.76 -17.32
N ASN A 259 -3.78 17.84 -16.76
CA ASN A 259 -2.53 18.45 -17.26
C ASN A 259 -1.32 17.49 -17.16
N ILE A 260 -1.14 16.80 -16.03
CA ILE A 260 -0.06 15.82 -15.86
C ILE A 260 -0.21 14.66 -16.86
N ILE A 261 -1.43 14.15 -17.05
CA ILE A 261 -1.73 13.08 -18.00
C ILE A 261 -1.43 13.53 -19.43
N SER A 262 -1.93 14.70 -19.85
CA SER A 262 -1.70 15.27 -21.18
C SER A 262 -0.22 15.51 -21.46
N ARG A 263 0.53 16.06 -20.50
CA ARG A 263 1.98 16.28 -20.66
C ARG A 263 2.76 14.98 -20.78
N ASN A 264 2.40 13.96 -20.01
CA ASN A 264 3.03 12.64 -20.11
C ASN A 264 2.72 11.97 -21.44
N HIS A 265 1.49 12.09 -21.93
CA HIS A 265 1.07 11.59 -23.24
C HIS A 265 1.88 12.25 -24.37
N VAL A 266 1.88 13.59 -24.41
CA VAL A 266 2.68 14.37 -25.35
C VAL A 266 4.16 13.99 -25.29
N LYS A 267 4.73 13.86 -24.10
CA LYS A 267 6.14 13.46 -23.94
C LYS A 267 6.42 12.11 -24.59
N ARG A 268 5.53 11.12 -24.44
CA ARG A 268 5.67 9.81 -25.09
C ARG A 268 5.59 9.90 -26.61
N LEU A 269 4.64 10.67 -27.14
CA LEU A 269 4.49 10.86 -28.59
C LEU A 269 5.71 11.54 -29.21
N LEU A 270 6.23 12.58 -28.54
CA LEU A 270 7.37 13.35 -29.03
C LEU A 270 8.73 12.64 -28.83
N GLN A 271 8.83 11.67 -27.92
CA GLN A 271 10.07 10.92 -27.66
C GLN A 271 10.58 10.15 -28.87
N ASN A 272 9.67 9.66 -29.72
CA ASN A 272 9.99 8.90 -30.94
C ASN A 272 9.75 9.70 -32.22
N TYR A 273 9.47 11.01 -32.10
CA TYR A 273 9.17 11.85 -33.25
C TYR A 273 10.46 12.23 -33.99
N ASN A 274 10.71 11.55 -35.12
CA ASN A 274 11.70 11.98 -36.07
C ASN A 274 11.13 13.11 -36.92
N LYS A 275 11.74 14.31 -36.86
CA LYS A 275 11.38 15.46 -37.69
C LYS A 275 11.58 15.10 -39.18
N GLN A 276 10.56 14.55 -39.82
CA GLN A 276 10.46 14.68 -41.27
C GLN A 276 9.79 16.02 -41.58
N PRO A 277 10.36 16.83 -42.49
CA PRO A 277 9.76 18.10 -42.86
C PRO A 277 8.44 17.85 -43.58
N ARG A 278 7.32 18.17 -42.92
CA ARG A 278 6.01 18.20 -43.57
C ARG A 278 5.91 19.43 -44.46
N SER A 279 5.56 19.24 -45.73
CA SER A 279 5.16 20.34 -46.60
C SER A 279 3.86 20.94 -46.07
N SER A 280 3.91 22.19 -45.66
CA SER A 280 2.76 22.94 -45.16
C SER A 280 1.75 23.20 -46.29
N MET A 281 0.68 22.41 -46.35
CA MET A 281 -0.59 22.85 -46.91
C MET A 281 -1.65 22.65 -45.83
N MET A 282 -1.90 23.70 -45.05
CA MET A 282 -3.02 23.76 -44.12
C MET A 282 -4.28 24.02 -44.96
N ASP A 283 -5.16 23.03 -45.06
CA ASP A 283 -6.44 23.19 -45.73
C ASP A 283 -7.37 23.98 -44.79
N LYS A 284 -7.65 25.23 -45.17
CA LYS A 284 -8.44 26.17 -44.37
C LYS A 284 -9.92 25.84 -44.49
N SER A 285 -10.44 24.96 -43.64
CA SER A 285 -11.89 24.89 -43.45
C SER A 285 -12.27 24.51 -42.02
N SER A 286 -12.51 25.53 -41.19
CA SER A 286 -13.78 25.75 -40.45
C SER A 286 -13.52 26.57 -39.19
N PHE A 287 -14.35 27.59 -39.00
CA PHE A 287 -14.29 28.55 -37.91
C PHE A 287 -14.53 27.88 -36.56
N SER A 288 -13.51 27.85 -35.70
CA SER A 288 -13.67 27.81 -34.24
C SER A 288 -12.53 28.62 -33.60
N VAL A 289 -12.76 29.13 -32.39
CA VAL A 289 -11.91 30.11 -31.69
C VAL A 289 -10.43 29.71 -31.77
N GLU A 290 -9.67 30.46 -32.57
CA GLU A 290 -8.35 30.06 -33.06
C GLU A 290 -7.25 30.30 -32.00
N PHE A 291 -7.04 29.32 -31.11
CA PHE A 291 -5.71 29.16 -30.52
C PHE A 291 -4.80 28.51 -31.58
N LEU A 292 -4.37 29.31 -32.57
CA LEU A 292 -3.54 28.86 -33.70
C LEU A 292 -2.35 27.96 -33.27
N PRO A 293 -1.61 28.26 -32.18
CA PRO A 293 -0.55 27.37 -31.71
C PRO A 293 -1.05 26.03 -31.15
N LEU A 294 -2.21 26.02 -30.49
CA LEU A 294 -2.80 24.79 -29.95
C LEU A 294 -3.33 23.92 -31.09
N ASN A 295 -4.12 24.49 -32.01
CA ASN A 295 -4.69 23.74 -33.14
C ASN A 295 -3.59 23.07 -33.98
N TYR A 296 -2.53 23.82 -34.32
CA TYR A 296 -1.36 23.27 -35.02
C TYR A 296 -0.68 22.14 -34.24
N PHE A 297 -0.57 22.29 -32.92
CA PHE A 297 0.01 21.27 -32.07
C PHE A 297 -0.87 20.00 -32.00
N ILE A 298 -2.19 20.15 -31.89
CA ILE A 298 -3.14 19.04 -31.90
C ILE A 298 -3.12 18.29 -33.24
N GLU A 299 -3.00 18.98 -34.37
CA GLU A 299 -2.83 18.34 -35.68
C GLU A 299 -1.56 17.50 -35.77
N ILE A 300 -0.44 17.99 -35.22
CA ILE A 300 0.81 17.21 -35.14
C ILE A 300 0.60 15.97 -34.28
N LEU A 301 -0.03 16.09 -33.10
CA LEU A 301 -0.26 14.94 -32.22
C LEU A 301 -1.17 13.91 -32.88
N THR A 302 -2.29 14.35 -33.46
CA THR A 302 -3.26 13.48 -34.16
C THR A 302 -2.61 12.69 -35.28
N ASP A 303 -1.67 13.31 -36.00
CA ASP A 303 -0.93 12.63 -37.05
C ASP A 303 0.03 11.56 -36.52
N ILE A 304 0.76 11.86 -35.44
CA ILE A 304 1.67 10.90 -34.81
C ILE A 304 0.88 9.71 -34.28
N GLU A 305 -0.28 9.95 -33.67
CA GLU A 305 -1.21 8.93 -33.18
C GLU A 305 -1.71 8.04 -34.32
N SER A 306 -2.12 8.65 -35.43
CA SER A 306 -2.60 7.94 -36.63
C SER A 306 -1.50 7.12 -37.32
N SER A 307 -0.25 7.59 -37.26
CA SER A 307 0.90 6.94 -37.92
C SER A 307 1.51 5.78 -37.12
N ASN A 308 1.23 5.67 -35.82
CA ASN A 308 1.83 4.66 -34.93
C ASN A 308 0.80 3.93 -34.04
N PRO A 309 -0.10 3.11 -34.62
CA PRO A 309 -1.10 2.36 -33.86
C PRO A 309 -0.50 1.32 -32.88
N ALA A 310 0.78 0.94 -33.05
CA ALA A 310 1.47 0.00 -32.15
C ALA A 310 1.82 0.60 -30.77
N LEU A 311 1.89 1.93 -30.64
CA LEU A 311 2.10 2.61 -29.35
C LEU A 311 0.87 2.52 -28.43
N TYR A 312 -0.31 2.22 -29.00
CA TYR A 312 -1.58 2.07 -28.28
C TYR A 312 -1.83 0.64 -27.77
N ALA A 313 -1.06 -0.36 -28.21
CA ALA A 313 -1.35 -1.77 -27.94
C ALA A 313 -0.76 -2.32 -26.61
N PHE A 314 0.15 -1.59 -25.95
CA PHE A 314 0.96 -2.17 -24.85
C PHE A 314 0.56 -1.77 -23.42
N GLU A 315 -0.39 -0.85 -23.23
CA GLU A 315 -0.90 -0.51 -21.89
C GLU A 315 -2.42 -0.44 -21.92
N GLY A 316 -3.06 -1.49 -21.39
CA GLY A 316 -4.52 -1.51 -21.18
C GLY A 316 -4.97 -0.32 -20.32
N HIS A 317 -6.08 0.29 -20.76
CA HIS A 317 -6.84 1.37 -20.12
C HIS A 317 -6.26 2.81 -20.21
N ASP A 318 -6.60 3.55 -21.29
CA ASP A 318 -7.62 4.63 -21.29
C ASP A 318 -7.54 5.51 -22.57
N ASN A 319 -8.69 6.06 -22.99
CA ASN A 319 -8.91 6.96 -24.14
C ASN A 319 -8.20 8.33 -23.97
N VAL A 320 -6.87 8.36 -23.95
CA VAL A 320 -6.09 9.60 -23.98
C VAL A 320 -5.61 9.82 -25.41
N ASP A 321 -6.23 10.77 -26.10
CA ASP A 321 -5.95 11.17 -27.48
C ASP A 321 -5.60 12.66 -27.56
N ALA A 322 -5.25 13.14 -28.76
CA ALA A 322 -4.98 14.54 -29.00
C ALA A 322 -6.13 15.46 -28.56
N LYS A 323 -7.39 14.99 -28.66
CA LYS A 323 -8.57 15.74 -28.22
C LYS A 323 -8.60 15.93 -26.70
N PHE A 324 -8.27 14.91 -25.92
CA PHE A 324 -8.11 15.04 -24.46
C PHE A 324 -7.02 16.07 -24.10
N VAL A 325 -5.92 16.13 -24.86
CA VAL A 325 -4.85 17.13 -24.67
C VAL A 325 -5.37 18.55 -24.91
N GLU A 326 -6.16 18.74 -25.96
CA GLU A 326 -6.82 20.01 -26.28
C GLU A 326 -7.76 20.46 -25.16
N GLU A 327 -8.68 19.58 -24.74
CA GLU A 327 -9.65 19.87 -23.67
C GLU A 327 -8.95 20.21 -22.35
N ALA A 328 -7.89 19.48 -21.99
CA ALA A 328 -7.10 19.76 -20.80
C ALA A 328 -6.37 21.11 -20.87
N ALA A 329 -5.81 21.45 -22.04
CA ALA A 329 -5.11 22.73 -22.25
C ALA A 329 -6.07 23.92 -22.18
N LEU A 330 -7.25 23.80 -22.81
CA LEU A 330 -8.30 24.82 -22.75
C LEU A 330 -8.82 24.99 -21.32
N LYS A 331 -9.18 23.90 -20.64
CA LYS A 331 -9.66 23.94 -19.24
C LYS A 331 -8.65 24.59 -18.28
N HIS A 332 -7.36 24.30 -18.45
CA HIS A 332 -6.29 24.92 -17.66
C HIS A 332 -6.13 26.42 -17.97
N THR A 333 -6.25 26.81 -19.23
CA THR A 333 -6.16 28.23 -19.65
C THR A 333 -7.35 29.02 -19.13
N THR A 334 -8.56 28.49 -19.24
CA THR A 334 -9.79 29.07 -18.67
C THR A 334 -9.65 29.29 -17.16
N MET A 335 -9.13 28.30 -16.43
CA MET A 335 -8.86 28.42 -14.99
C MET A 335 -7.84 29.53 -14.68
N LEU A 336 -6.74 29.64 -15.43
CA LEU A 336 -5.73 30.70 -15.25
C LEU A 336 -6.29 32.10 -15.53
N LEU A 337 -7.21 32.20 -16.47
CA LEU A 337 -7.86 33.46 -16.87
C LEU A 337 -9.07 33.81 -15.98
N GLY A 338 -9.51 32.90 -15.10
CA GLY A 338 -10.66 33.10 -14.22
C GLY A 338 -11.99 33.19 -14.97
N LEU A 339 -12.10 32.52 -16.13
CA LEU A 339 -13.25 32.57 -17.04
C LEU A 339 -14.25 31.43 -16.82
#